data_AF-A0A963JZK6-F1
#
_entry.id   AF-A0A963JZK6-F1
#
_cell.length_a   1.000
_cell.length_b   1.000
_cell.length_c   1.000
_cell.angle_alpha   90.00
_cell.angle_beta   90.00
_cell.angle_gamma   90.00
#
_symmetry.space_group_name_H-M   'P 1'
#
loop_
_entity.id
_entity.type
_entity.pdbx_description
1 polymer ?
#
loop_
_entity_poly.entity_id
_entity_poly.type
_entity_poly.pdbx_seq_one_letter_code
_entity_poly.pdbx_strand_id
1 'polypeptide(L)'
;MSTESQKSTTAAQLGTSLAAAVLAAAKGNSHTATTAAAVLWPDKEGQWVAALPALKKLMPNLCELGEYNPGQRRGPAVWLKCAIAGSLPEVQLDGIPVVYLPGVSRAELRAIESCTRDLQPLAELQYRGVFWSQANAKDWTLAAFLSSKNGGLGLDVAQDKATQEALLQALQAGVLLDRSVDEFKGRTINAEWLLGLLAPNPTRDLLLWMNAPDVARSQWSEVLWDVFTKRCKMDFGFDPVADGVLVAAERLAKAEGKWAAVAELYRDSYSSFPHIFGLLAQVQPPQMGLFPDQGLLAGYPQANEQSESALRYALSACASMMAPQACAAVLAAEKEHGLRRAWLWASMGRSPLAEALGHLALVAERSSTLPIGQTPADLAAGYQQSGWQVDQ
;
A
#
# COMPACT_ATOMS: atom_id res chain seq x y z
N MET A 1 3.35 -32.19 -40.11
CA MET A 1 3.17 -30.92 -39.38
C MET A 1 3.59 -31.18 -37.95
N SER A 2 4.81 -30.75 -37.63
CA SER A 2 5.48 -31.08 -36.39
C SER A 2 4.88 -30.30 -35.22
N THR A 3 4.76 -31.02 -34.12
CA THR A 3 4.39 -30.59 -32.77
C THR A 3 5.29 -29.48 -32.25
N GLU A 4 4.72 -28.30 -31.96
CA GLU A 4 5.28 -27.37 -30.97
C GLU A 4 4.42 -27.46 -29.71
N SER A 5 4.84 -28.34 -28.80
CA SER A 5 4.37 -28.33 -27.43
C SER A 5 5.02 -27.13 -26.74
N GLN A 6 4.25 -26.06 -26.57
CA GLN A 6 4.61 -24.92 -25.73
C GLN A 6 4.92 -25.42 -24.31
N LYS A 7 6.20 -25.53 -23.98
CA LYS A 7 6.66 -25.63 -22.60
C LYS A 7 6.39 -24.28 -21.93
N SER A 8 5.30 -24.20 -21.19
CA SER A 8 5.10 -23.14 -20.21
C SER A 8 6.25 -23.23 -19.19
N THR A 9 7.20 -22.32 -19.27
CA THR A 9 8.30 -22.27 -18.30
C THR A 9 7.72 -21.63 -17.05
N THR A 10 7.43 -22.43 -16.02
CA THR A 10 6.99 -21.91 -14.73
C THR A 10 8.13 -21.03 -14.20
N ALA A 11 7.90 -19.72 -14.13
CA ALA A 11 8.91 -18.78 -13.69
C ALA A 11 9.33 -19.13 -12.24
N ALA A 12 10.64 -19.26 -12.00
CA ALA A 12 11.15 -19.62 -10.69
C ALA A 12 10.84 -18.50 -9.69
N GLN A 13 10.30 -18.86 -8.52
CA GLN A 13 10.11 -17.92 -7.42
C GLN A 13 11.46 -17.48 -6.85
N LEU A 14 11.51 -16.29 -6.25
CA LEU A 14 12.73 -15.76 -5.66
C LEU A 14 13.31 -16.70 -4.58
N GLY A 15 12.46 -17.22 -3.69
CA GLY A 15 12.88 -18.17 -2.66
C GLY A 15 13.48 -19.45 -3.23
N THR A 16 12.89 -19.99 -4.30
CA THR A 16 13.43 -21.18 -4.98
C THR A 16 14.76 -20.90 -5.69
N SER A 17 14.92 -19.72 -6.28
CA SER A 17 16.15 -19.31 -6.94
C SER A 17 17.29 -19.09 -5.94
N LEU A 18 16.98 -18.51 -4.78
CA LEU A 18 17.91 -18.38 -3.66
C LEU A 18 18.35 -19.74 -3.14
N ALA A 19 17.40 -20.65 -2.85
CA ALA A 19 17.72 -22.01 -2.41
C ALA A 19 18.60 -22.74 -3.43
N ALA A 20 18.27 -22.63 -4.73
CA ALA A 20 19.07 -23.23 -5.79
C ALA A 20 20.50 -22.65 -5.85
N ALA A 21 20.67 -21.34 -5.67
CA ALA A 21 21.98 -20.69 -5.67
C ALA A 21 22.85 -21.15 -4.50
N VAL A 22 22.26 -21.26 -3.30
CA VAL A 22 22.96 -21.76 -2.10
C VAL A 22 23.37 -23.23 -2.29
N LEU A 23 22.46 -24.07 -2.76
CA LEU A 23 22.73 -25.50 -3.00
C LEU A 23 23.74 -25.71 -4.14
N ALA A 24 23.76 -24.84 -5.15
CA ALA A 24 24.74 -24.91 -6.23
C ALA A 24 26.18 -24.66 -5.73
N ALA A 25 26.35 -23.85 -4.68
CA ALA A 25 27.66 -23.62 -4.06
C ALA A 25 28.31 -24.92 -3.58
N ALA A 26 27.51 -25.90 -3.17
CA ALA A 26 27.98 -27.21 -2.74
C ALA A 26 28.74 -27.99 -3.84
N LYS A 27 28.48 -27.68 -5.13
CA LYS A 27 29.14 -28.31 -6.28
C LYS A 27 30.52 -27.71 -6.59
N GLY A 28 30.83 -26.54 -6.04
CA GLY A 28 31.98 -25.71 -6.46
C GLY A 28 33.30 -26.00 -5.76
N ASN A 29 33.45 -27.09 -5.01
CA ASN A 29 34.70 -27.38 -4.30
C ASN A 29 35.78 -27.91 -5.27
N SER A 30 36.30 -27.04 -6.15
CA SER A 30 37.26 -27.39 -7.21
C SER A 30 38.68 -27.71 -6.71
N HIS A 31 38.94 -27.56 -5.40
CA HIS A 31 40.26 -27.74 -4.80
C HIS A 31 40.47 -29.11 -4.14
N THR A 32 39.44 -29.95 -4.02
CA THR A 32 39.53 -31.28 -3.39
C THR A 32 38.65 -32.28 -4.12
N ALA A 33 39.15 -33.51 -4.35
CA ALA A 33 38.40 -34.61 -4.98
C ALA A 33 37.28 -35.21 -4.09
N THR A 34 36.88 -34.50 -3.03
CA THR A 34 35.95 -34.96 -1.99
C THR A 34 34.78 -33.98 -1.90
N THR A 35 33.57 -34.50 -1.66
CA THR A 35 32.36 -33.70 -1.45
C THR A 35 32.52 -32.76 -0.26
N ALA A 36 32.01 -31.53 -0.39
CA ALA A 36 32.07 -30.55 0.69
C ALA A 36 31.29 -31.04 1.92
N ALA A 37 31.87 -30.86 3.11
CA ALA A 37 31.24 -31.26 4.37
C ALA A 37 30.00 -30.42 4.71
N ALA A 38 30.00 -29.14 4.33
CA ALA A 38 28.87 -28.23 4.49
C ALA A 38 29.02 -27.00 3.57
N VAL A 39 27.92 -26.32 3.28
CA VAL A 39 27.90 -24.96 2.74
C VAL A 39 27.78 -23.97 3.90
N LEU A 40 28.70 -23.03 4.01
CA LEU A 40 28.70 -21.97 5.01
C LEU A 40 28.06 -20.72 4.41
N TRP A 41 26.98 -20.24 5.02
CA TRP A 41 26.28 -19.01 4.65
C TRP A 41 26.43 -17.96 5.76
N PRO A 42 27.52 -17.17 5.73
CA PRO A 42 27.71 -16.02 6.61
C PRO A 42 26.80 -14.85 6.25
N ASP A 43 26.28 -14.17 7.27
CA ASP A 43 25.42 -12.99 7.14
C ASP A 43 25.62 -12.08 8.35
N LYS A 44 26.58 -11.15 8.25
CA LYS A 44 27.00 -10.31 9.36
C LYS A 44 25.86 -9.43 9.89
N GLU A 45 25.05 -8.89 8.99
CA GLU A 45 23.92 -8.02 9.32
C GLU A 45 22.63 -8.78 9.61
N GLY A 46 22.60 -10.11 9.41
CA GLY A 46 21.43 -10.95 9.67
C GLY A 46 20.23 -10.61 8.78
N GLN A 47 20.47 -10.10 7.56
CA GLN A 47 19.40 -9.65 6.66
C GLN A 47 18.43 -10.78 6.29
N TRP A 48 18.92 -12.02 6.23
CA TRP A 48 18.13 -13.17 5.81
C TRP A 48 17.38 -13.88 6.94
N VAL A 49 17.53 -13.44 8.20
CA VAL A 49 16.88 -14.09 9.36
C VAL A 49 15.36 -14.22 9.16
N ALA A 50 14.72 -13.17 8.65
CA ALA A 50 13.27 -13.17 8.39
C ALA A 50 12.84 -14.18 7.31
N ALA A 51 13.75 -14.56 6.41
CA ALA A 51 13.51 -15.53 5.34
C ALA A 51 13.60 -16.98 5.81
N LEU A 52 14.29 -17.25 6.93
CA LEU A 52 14.61 -18.61 7.36
C LEU A 52 13.41 -19.54 7.52
N PRO A 53 12.24 -19.12 8.06
CA PRO A 53 11.08 -20.01 8.16
C PRO A 53 10.60 -20.53 6.81
N ALA A 54 10.65 -19.70 5.76
CA ALA A 54 10.32 -20.11 4.40
C ALA A 54 11.45 -20.94 3.77
N LEU A 55 12.70 -20.51 3.92
CA LEU A 55 13.86 -21.19 3.34
C LEU A 55 14.10 -22.58 3.94
N LYS A 56 13.85 -22.79 5.24
CA LYS A 56 13.93 -24.10 5.89
C LYS A 56 12.91 -25.11 5.35
N LYS A 57 11.82 -24.65 4.72
CA LYS A 57 10.87 -25.53 4.00
C LYS A 57 11.41 -25.92 2.62
N LEU A 58 12.08 -24.99 1.94
CA LEU A 58 12.70 -25.22 0.62
C LEU A 58 14.01 -26.01 0.70
N MET A 59 14.75 -25.88 1.80
CA MET A 59 16.02 -26.53 2.07
C MET A 59 15.93 -27.31 3.39
N PRO A 60 15.54 -28.60 3.36
CA PRO A 60 15.48 -29.44 4.56
C PRO A 60 16.82 -29.60 5.28
N ASN A 61 17.92 -29.48 4.54
CA ASN A 61 19.31 -29.51 5.00
C ASN A 61 19.83 -28.18 5.57
N LEU A 62 19.00 -27.14 5.67
CA LEU A 62 19.38 -25.85 6.25
C LEU A 62 19.30 -25.88 7.79
N CYS A 63 20.44 -25.62 8.42
CA CYS A 63 20.60 -25.42 9.85
C CYS A 63 21.01 -23.98 10.16
N GLU A 64 20.60 -23.48 11.33
CA GLU A 64 20.83 -22.11 11.77
C GLU A 64 21.67 -22.08 13.06
N LEU A 65 22.70 -21.23 13.09
CA LEU A 65 23.43 -20.91 14.31
C LEU A 65 22.58 -20.04 15.24
N GLY A 66 22.42 -20.46 16.49
CA GLY A 66 21.71 -19.70 17.51
C GLY A 66 21.50 -20.48 18.81
N GLU A 67 20.46 -20.12 19.55
CA GLU A 67 20.06 -20.86 20.74
C GLU A 67 19.59 -22.27 20.40
N TYR A 68 19.81 -23.22 21.31
CA TYR A 68 19.47 -24.62 21.13
C TYR A 68 17.95 -24.82 20.93
N ASN A 69 17.55 -25.14 19.71
CA ASN A 69 16.19 -25.49 19.33
C ASN A 69 16.21 -26.49 18.15
N PRO A 70 16.40 -27.79 18.42
CA PRO A 70 16.49 -28.84 17.39
C PRO A 70 15.26 -28.92 16.49
N GLY A 71 14.05 -28.64 17.03
CA GLY A 71 12.80 -28.66 16.27
C GLY A 71 12.76 -27.65 15.12
N GLN A 72 13.54 -26.57 15.22
CA GLN A 72 13.71 -25.59 14.15
C GLN A 72 15.03 -25.74 13.39
N ARG A 73 15.77 -26.85 13.58
CA ARG A 73 17.13 -27.03 13.06
C ARG A 73 18.06 -25.86 13.44
N ARG A 74 17.93 -25.37 14.67
CA ARG A 74 18.69 -24.23 15.20
C ARG A 74 19.48 -24.67 16.43
N GLY A 75 20.72 -24.21 16.56
CA GLY A 75 21.48 -24.47 17.78
C GLY A 75 22.89 -23.91 17.79
N PRO A 76 23.61 -24.09 18.91
CA PRO A 76 24.95 -23.56 19.07
C PRO A 76 25.94 -24.30 18.16
N ALA A 77 27.12 -23.72 17.94
CA ALA A 77 28.13 -24.25 17.03
C ALA A 77 28.52 -25.72 17.32
N VAL A 78 28.61 -26.11 18.59
CA VAL A 78 28.89 -27.50 18.98
C VAL A 78 27.78 -28.43 18.51
N TRP A 79 26.52 -28.05 18.71
CA TRP A 79 25.37 -28.82 18.25
C TRP A 79 25.34 -28.91 16.73
N LEU A 80 25.58 -27.79 16.03
CA LEU A 80 25.66 -27.76 14.57
C LEU A 80 26.76 -28.69 14.04
N LYS A 81 27.93 -28.72 14.68
CA LYS A 81 29.01 -29.63 14.32
C LYS A 81 28.57 -31.09 14.40
N CYS A 82 27.88 -31.47 15.48
CA CYS A 82 27.33 -32.82 15.65
C CYS A 82 26.23 -33.13 14.62
N ALA A 83 25.35 -32.18 14.31
CA ALA A 83 24.30 -32.31 13.32
C ALA A 83 24.87 -32.54 11.90
N ILE A 84 25.86 -31.74 11.50
CA ILE A 84 26.54 -31.85 10.19
C ILE A 84 27.28 -33.19 10.07
N ALA A 85 27.89 -33.66 11.16
CA ALA A 85 28.57 -34.94 11.21
C ALA A 85 27.62 -36.16 11.24
N GLY A 86 26.29 -35.95 11.23
CA GLY A 86 25.31 -37.03 11.31
C GLY A 86 25.34 -37.81 12.64
N SER A 87 25.88 -37.20 13.69
CA SER A 87 26.04 -37.86 15.00
C SER A 87 24.79 -37.79 15.88
N LEU A 88 23.77 -37.03 15.45
CA LEU A 88 22.53 -36.80 16.18
C LEU A 88 21.38 -37.57 15.52
N PRO A 89 20.84 -38.64 16.14
CA PRO A 89 19.76 -39.44 15.55
C PRO A 89 18.49 -38.63 15.23
N GLU A 90 18.24 -37.57 16.00
CA GLU A 90 17.07 -36.70 15.88
C GLU A 90 17.19 -35.67 14.73
N VAL A 91 18.36 -35.53 14.10
CA VAL A 91 18.59 -34.58 13.01
C VAL A 91 18.93 -35.34 11.73
N GLN A 92 17.97 -35.42 10.82
CA GLN A 92 18.17 -35.99 9.49
C GLN A 92 18.28 -34.86 8.47
N LEU A 93 19.46 -34.69 7.87
CA LEU A 93 19.72 -33.71 6.82
C LEU A 93 19.96 -34.46 5.50
N ASP A 94 19.09 -34.21 4.52
CA ASP A 94 19.22 -34.81 3.19
C ASP A 94 20.16 -33.98 2.31
N GLY A 95 21.29 -34.57 1.91
CA GLY A 95 22.30 -33.91 1.07
C GLY A 95 23.33 -33.12 1.88
N ILE A 96 24.06 -32.23 1.20
CA ILE A 96 25.15 -31.45 1.82
C ILE A 96 24.54 -30.41 2.78
N PRO A 97 24.84 -30.43 4.09
CA PRO A 97 24.28 -29.48 5.05
C PRO A 97 24.56 -28.02 4.67
N VAL A 98 23.58 -27.14 4.86
CA VAL A 98 23.75 -25.68 4.74
C VAL A 98 23.71 -25.10 6.14
N VAL A 99 24.72 -24.31 6.51
CA VAL A 99 24.83 -23.69 7.83
C VAL A 99 24.71 -22.18 7.67
N TYR A 100 23.59 -21.63 8.08
CA TYR A 100 23.37 -20.19 8.13
C TYR A 100 23.91 -19.60 9.44
N LEU A 101 24.72 -18.55 9.33
CA LEU A 101 25.48 -17.95 10.42
C LEU A 101 25.09 -16.46 10.59
N PRO A 102 23.95 -16.17 11.24
CA PRO A 102 23.55 -14.78 11.49
C PRO A 102 24.54 -14.10 12.44
N GLY A 103 24.90 -12.86 12.14
CA GLY A 103 25.83 -12.08 12.96
C GLY A 103 27.32 -12.41 12.75
N VAL A 104 27.63 -13.35 11.86
CA VAL A 104 28.99 -13.83 11.58
C VAL A 104 29.34 -13.55 10.13
N SER A 105 30.44 -12.84 9.91
CA SER A 105 30.99 -12.62 8.57
C SER A 105 31.93 -13.75 8.13
N ARG A 106 32.14 -13.88 6.81
CA ARG A 106 33.18 -14.77 6.28
C ARG A 106 34.57 -14.43 6.82
N ALA A 107 34.88 -13.15 6.97
CA ALA A 107 36.19 -12.70 7.46
C ALA A 107 36.46 -13.16 8.90
N GLU A 108 35.45 -13.02 9.77
CA GLU A 108 35.54 -13.45 11.17
C GLU A 108 35.74 -14.97 11.28
N LEU A 109 35.00 -15.76 10.49
CA LEU A 109 35.12 -17.22 10.56
C LEU A 109 36.48 -17.72 10.03
N ARG A 110 37.10 -16.99 9.09
CA ARG A 110 38.45 -17.32 8.57
C ARG A 110 39.58 -16.90 9.52
N ALA A 111 39.36 -15.89 10.35
CA ALA A 111 40.35 -15.41 11.30
C ALA A 111 40.39 -16.30 12.55
N ILE A 112 40.95 -17.52 12.43
CA ILE A 112 40.94 -18.54 13.48
C ILE A 112 41.54 -18.04 14.80
N GLU A 113 42.62 -17.27 14.73
CA GLU A 113 43.31 -16.73 15.92
C GLU A 113 42.44 -15.78 16.74
N SER A 114 41.54 -15.04 16.09
CA SER A 114 40.58 -14.12 16.72
C SER A 114 39.16 -14.66 16.78
N CYS A 115 38.95 -15.93 16.42
CA CYS A 115 37.63 -16.55 16.40
C CYS A 115 37.12 -16.80 17.83
N THR A 116 35.95 -16.24 18.15
CA THR A 116 35.31 -16.40 19.45
C THR A 116 35.13 -17.86 19.82
N ARG A 117 35.28 -18.22 21.10
CA ARG A 117 35.18 -19.61 21.57
C ARG A 117 33.91 -20.32 21.10
N ASP A 118 32.80 -19.60 21.06
CA ASP A 118 31.50 -20.16 20.66
C ASP A 118 31.44 -20.55 19.18
N LEU A 119 32.29 -19.98 18.31
CA LEU A 119 32.32 -20.28 16.87
C LEU A 119 33.44 -21.26 16.48
N GLN A 120 34.45 -21.45 17.34
CA GLN A 120 35.58 -22.35 17.09
C GLN A 120 35.18 -23.77 16.64
N PRO A 121 34.09 -24.40 17.13
CA PRO A 121 33.68 -25.71 16.64
C PRO A 121 33.41 -25.76 15.13
N LEU A 122 32.96 -24.65 14.54
CA LEU A 122 32.65 -24.54 13.10
C LEU A 122 33.83 -23.98 12.29
N ALA A 123 34.86 -23.43 12.92
CA ALA A 123 35.98 -22.79 12.22
C ALA A 123 36.70 -23.75 11.25
N GLU A 124 36.77 -25.04 11.58
CA GLU A 124 37.38 -26.07 10.73
C GLU A 124 36.63 -26.28 9.41
N LEU A 125 35.31 -25.97 9.35
CA LEU A 125 34.50 -26.11 8.14
C LEU A 125 34.96 -25.17 7.03
N GLN A 126 35.78 -24.16 7.31
CA GLN A 126 36.39 -23.33 6.27
C GLN A 126 37.33 -24.11 5.35
N TYR A 127 37.85 -25.26 5.80
CA TYR A 127 38.78 -26.11 5.06
C TYR A 127 38.07 -27.29 4.38
N ARG A 128 37.00 -27.80 5.00
CA ARG A 128 36.26 -28.99 4.51
C ARG A 128 34.93 -28.66 3.83
N GLY A 129 34.40 -27.47 4.08
CA GLY A 129 33.18 -26.94 3.48
C GLY A 129 33.46 -25.88 2.41
N VAL A 130 32.39 -25.27 1.92
CA VAL A 130 32.45 -24.20 0.91
C VAL A 130 31.67 -22.99 1.42
N PHE A 131 32.26 -21.79 1.29
CA PHE A 131 31.53 -20.55 1.56
C PHE A 131 30.62 -20.20 0.40
N TRP A 132 29.35 -19.95 0.70
CA TRP A 132 28.47 -19.24 -0.22
C TRP A 132 28.69 -17.73 -0.03
N SER A 133 29.60 -17.18 -0.82
CA SER A 133 30.00 -15.77 -0.79
C SER A 133 30.06 -15.20 -2.20
N GLN A 134 30.09 -13.87 -2.30
CA GLN A 134 30.32 -13.17 -3.56
C GLN A 134 31.71 -13.49 -4.15
N ALA A 135 31.91 -13.21 -5.44
CA ALA A 135 33.20 -13.40 -6.12
C ALA A 135 34.34 -12.56 -5.49
N ASN A 136 34.00 -11.41 -4.90
CA ASN A 136 34.93 -10.55 -4.14
C ASN A 136 35.12 -11.02 -2.68
N ALA A 137 34.60 -12.19 -2.33
CA ALA A 137 34.73 -12.81 -1.02
C ALA A 137 33.99 -12.10 0.14
N LYS A 138 33.07 -11.17 -0.17
CA LYS A 138 32.11 -10.58 0.78
C LYS A 138 30.86 -11.45 0.96
N ASP A 139 30.16 -11.23 2.07
CA ASP A 139 28.91 -11.90 2.40
C ASP A 139 27.76 -11.44 1.49
N TRP A 140 26.77 -12.28 1.27
CA TRP A 140 25.62 -11.95 0.44
C TRP A 140 24.59 -11.12 1.21
N THR A 141 24.55 -9.82 0.94
CA THR A 141 23.39 -8.98 1.32
C THR A 141 22.21 -9.26 0.39
N LEU A 142 20.99 -8.91 0.82
CA LEU A 142 19.79 -9.04 0.00
C LEU A 142 19.92 -8.26 -1.32
N ALA A 143 20.35 -6.99 -1.25
CA ALA A 143 20.57 -6.16 -2.42
C ALA A 143 21.64 -6.73 -3.36
N ALA A 144 22.76 -7.23 -2.81
CA ALA A 144 23.83 -7.82 -3.61
C ALA A 144 23.40 -9.10 -4.32
N PHE A 145 22.63 -9.98 -3.65
CA PHE A 145 22.13 -11.21 -4.27
C PHE A 145 21.19 -10.93 -5.43
N LEU A 146 20.30 -9.94 -5.29
CA LEU A 146 19.41 -9.53 -6.36
C LEU A 146 20.17 -8.89 -7.54
N SER A 147 21.15 -8.02 -7.28
CA SER A 147 21.80 -7.21 -8.33
C SER A 147 22.99 -7.87 -9.01
N SER A 148 23.73 -8.73 -8.32
CA SER A 148 24.98 -9.30 -8.84
C SER A 148 24.72 -10.22 -10.03
N LYS A 149 25.47 -10.01 -11.13
CA LYS A 149 25.50 -10.91 -12.29
C LYS A 149 26.37 -12.16 -12.05
N ASN A 150 27.24 -12.12 -11.05
CA ASN A 150 28.19 -13.17 -10.74
C ASN A 150 27.72 -13.92 -9.49
N GLY A 151 26.89 -14.94 -9.67
CA GLY A 151 26.34 -15.76 -8.60
C GLY A 151 25.06 -15.23 -7.93
N GLY A 152 24.58 -14.05 -8.34
CA GLY A 152 23.26 -13.50 -7.99
C GLY A 152 22.28 -13.59 -9.15
N LEU A 153 21.19 -12.81 -9.09
CA LEU A 153 20.12 -12.82 -10.09
C LEU A 153 20.27 -11.79 -11.22
N GLY A 154 21.25 -10.88 -11.12
CA GLY A 154 21.53 -9.88 -12.17
C GLY A 154 20.40 -8.89 -12.44
N LEU A 155 19.54 -8.63 -11.46
CA LEU A 155 18.40 -7.71 -11.55
C LEU A 155 18.85 -6.25 -11.43
N ASP A 156 18.05 -5.33 -11.96
CA ASP A 156 18.28 -3.90 -11.80
C ASP A 156 17.72 -3.44 -10.45
N VAL A 157 18.61 -3.19 -9.49
CA VAL A 157 18.26 -2.80 -8.11
C VAL A 157 18.91 -1.46 -7.80
N ALA A 158 18.12 -0.46 -7.40
CA ALA A 158 18.63 0.81 -6.95
C ALA A 158 19.45 0.64 -5.65
N GLN A 159 20.60 1.34 -5.58
CA GLN A 159 21.58 1.16 -4.50
C GLN A 159 21.46 2.20 -3.38
N ASP A 160 20.43 3.06 -3.43
CA ASP A 160 20.17 4.05 -2.41
C ASP A 160 19.67 3.41 -1.10
N LYS A 161 19.84 4.14 0.00
CA LYS A 161 19.48 3.66 1.35
C LYS A 161 17.99 3.34 1.48
N ALA A 162 17.11 4.11 0.84
CA ALA A 162 15.67 3.88 0.95
C ALA A 162 15.27 2.56 0.27
N THR A 163 15.88 2.22 -0.86
CA THR A 163 15.67 0.92 -1.54
C THR A 163 16.20 -0.24 -0.70
N GLN A 164 17.36 -0.10 -0.06
CA GLN A 164 17.90 -1.13 0.84
C GLN A 164 16.98 -1.38 2.05
N GLU A 165 16.44 -0.33 2.67
CA GLU A 165 15.47 -0.46 3.75
C GLU A 165 14.18 -1.13 3.28
N ALA A 166 13.62 -0.70 2.14
CA ALA A 166 12.39 -1.25 1.59
C ALA A 166 12.53 -2.74 1.22
N LEU A 167 13.71 -3.17 0.78
CA LEU A 167 14.01 -4.59 0.52
C LEU A 167 13.89 -5.44 1.80
N LEU A 168 14.45 -4.96 2.90
CA LEU A 168 14.37 -5.65 4.19
C LEU A 168 12.92 -5.72 4.69
N GLN A 169 12.16 -4.64 4.53
CA GLN A 169 10.73 -4.60 4.86
C GLN A 169 9.91 -5.59 4.03
N ALA A 170 10.18 -5.66 2.71
CA ALA A 170 9.55 -6.61 1.82
C ALA A 170 9.87 -8.07 2.18
N LEU A 171 11.10 -8.34 2.63
CA LEU A 171 11.49 -9.66 3.11
C LEU A 171 10.81 -10.00 4.44
N GLN A 172 10.78 -9.07 5.39
CA GLN A 172 10.16 -9.26 6.71
C GLN A 172 8.65 -9.48 6.62
N ALA A 173 7.98 -8.81 5.69
CA ALA A 173 6.56 -9.03 5.42
C ALA A 173 6.28 -10.36 4.67
N GLY A 174 7.32 -11.09 4.25
CA GLY A 174 7.20 -12.37 3.56
C GLY A 174 6.77 -12.27 2.09
N VAL A 175 6.50 -11.07 1.57
CA VAL A 175 5.99 -10.90 0.21
C VAL A 175 7.05 -11.15 -0.86
N LEU A 176 8.33 -10.96 -0.53
CA LEU A 176 9.41 -10.94 -1.51
C LEU A 176 9.77 -12.34 -2.05
N LEU A 177 9.79 -13.37 -1.20
CA LEU A 177 10.25 -14.72 -1.59
C LEU A 177 9.29 -15.46 -2.53
N ASP A 178 7.99 -15.17 -2.42
CA ASP A 178 6.95 -15.83 -3.22
C ASP A 178 6.79 -15.22 -4.62
N ARG A 179 7.43 -14.08 -4.89
CA ARG A 179 7.39 -13.41 -6.20
C ARG A 179 8.15 -14.20 -7.25
N SER A 180 7.64 -14.20 -8.47
CA SER A 180 8.35 -14.71 -9.64
C SER A 180 9.55 -13.83 -9.96
N VAL A 181 10.72 -14.42 -10.26
CA VAL A 181 11.91 -13.69 -10.71
C VAL A 181 11.63 -12.88 -11.99
N ASP A 182 10.69 -13.32 -12.82
CA ASP A 182 10.34 -12.60 -14.07
C ASP A 182 9.59 -11.29 -13.81
N GLU A 183 8.88 -11.15 -12.67
CA GLU A 183 8.21 -9.88 -12.30
C GLU A 183 9.22 -8.73 -12.08
N PHE A 184 10.44 -9.10 -11.71
CA PHE A 184 11.54 -8.17 -11.47
C PHE A 184 12.31 -7.83 -12.75
N LYS A 185 12.14 -8.58 -13.84
CA LYS A 185 12.86 -8.34 -15.09
C LYS A 185 12.23 -7.17 -15.84
N GLY A 186 13.07 -6.28 -16.38
CA GLY A 186 12.65 -5.16 -17.22
C GLY A 186 12.18 -3.91 -16.47
N ARG A 187 12.37 -3.84 -15.15
CA ARG A 187 12.16 -2.64 -14.34
C ARG A 187 13.29 -2.45 -13.33
N THR A 188 13.48 -1.21 -12.88
CA THR A 188 14.34 -0.90 -11.74
C THR A 188 13.60 -1.19 -10.45
N ILE A 189 14.15 -2.06 -9.61
CA ILE A 189 13.68 -2.32 -8.25
C ILE A 189 14.14 -1.16 -7.38
N ASN A 190 13.21 -0.28 -7.00
CA ASN A 190 13.45 0.87 -6.13
C ASN A 190 12.52 0.85 -4.91
N ALA A 191 12.75 1.77 -3.97
CA ALA A 191 11.94 1.91 -2.76
C ALA A 191 10.44 2.06 -3.07
N GLU A 192 10.08 2.89 -4.04
CA GLU A 192 8.68 3.14 -4.42
C GLU A 192 7.96 1.84 -4.82
N TRP A 193 8.58 1.05 -5.70
CA TRP A 193 8.01 -0.20 -6.16
C TRP A 193 7.88 -1.24 -5.03
N LEU A 194 8.91 -1.37 -4.19
CA LEU A 194 8.92 -2.31 -3.06
C LEU A 194 7.86 -1.95 -2.01
N LEU A 195 7.74 -0.67 -1.66
CA LEU A 195 6.69 -0.18 -0.76
C LEU A 195 5.30 -0.37 -1.38
N GLY A 196 5.18 -0.27 -2.71
CA GLY A 196 3.96 -0.58 -3.45
C GLY A 196 3.48 -2.02 -3.30
N LEU A 197 4.40 -2.98 -3.16
CA LEU A 197 4.03 -4.38 -2.87
C LEU A 197 3.45 -4.57 -1.48
N LEU A 198 3.92 -3.77 -0.52
CA LEU A 198 3.55 -3.88 0.90
C LEU A 198 2.23 -3.17 1.22
N ALA A 199 1.97 -2.07 0.54
CA ALA A 199 0.75 -1.27 0.68
C ALA A 199 0.12 -1.04 -0.70
N PRO A 200 -0.56 -2.03 -1.29
CA PRO A 200 -1.04 -1.95 -2.68
C PRO A 200 -2.09 -0.86 -2.90
N ASN A 201 -2.79 -0.42 -1.86
CA ASN A 201 -3.86 0.58 -1.94
C ASN A 201 -3.60 1.78 -0.99
N PRO A 202 -2.60 2.62 -1.27
CA PRO A 202 -2.18 3.69 -0.36
C PRO A 202 -3.29 4.72 -0.10
N THR A 203 -4.17 4.96 -1.07
CA THR A 203 -5.34 5.84 -0.91
C THR A 203 -6.35 5.27 0.09
N ARG A 204 -6.61 3.96 0.01
CA ARG A 204 -7.50 3.26 0.95
C ARG A 204 -6.88 3.15 2.33
N ASP A 205 -5.59 2.85 2.41
CA ASP A 205 -4.86 2.75 3.69
C ASP A 205 -4.87 4.10 4.42
N LEU A 206 -4.73 5.20 3.69
CA LEU A 206 -4.88 6.55 4.22
C LEU A 206 -6.28 6.81 4.78
N LEU A 207 -7.35 6.44 4.05
CA LEU A 207 -8.72 6.57 4.55
C LEU A 207 -9.01 5.66 5.75
N LEU A 208 -8.46 4.43 5.76
CA LEU A 208 -8.58 3.52 6.91
C LEU A 208 -7.92 4.11 8.16
N TRP A 209 -6.71 4.64 8.02
CA TRP A 209 -6.01 5.33 9.09
C TRP A 209 -6.76 6.58 9.56
N MET A 210 -7.22 7.43 8.64
CA MET A 210 -8.00 8.63 9.00
C MET A 210 -9.28 8.28 9.76
N ASN A 211 -9.97 7.20 9.37
CA ASN A 211 -11.21 6.77 9.99
C ASN A 211 -11.02 6.25 11.44
N ALA A 212 -9.88 5.62 11.75
CA ALA A 212 -9.60 5.10 13.08
C ALA A 212 -8.08 4.96 13.32
N PRO A 213 -7.37 6.04 13.68
CA PRO A 213 -5.91 6.05 13.72
C PRO A 213 -5.34 5.08 14.76
N ASP A 214 -5.94 5.01 15.95
CA ASP A 214 -5.50 4.12 17.03
C ASP A 214 -5.69 2.65 16.66
N VAL A 215 -6.83 2.34 16.03
CA VAL A 215 -7.14 0.97 15.56
C VAL A 215 -6.16 0.57 14.46
N ALA A 216 -5.95 1.42 13.46
CA ALA A 216 -4.98 1.17 12.40
C ALA A 216 -3.58 0.94 12.96
N ARG A 217 -3.13 1.76 13.93
CA ARG A 217 -1.83 1.59 14.57
C ARG A 217 -1.70 0.29 15.36
N SER A 218 -2.78 -0.13 16.04
CA SER A 218 -2.79 -1.39 16.80
C SER A 218 -2.82 -2.66 15.92
N GLN A 219 -3.45 -2.57 14.75
CA GLN A 219 -3.62 -3.71 13.84
C GLN A 219 -2.45 -3.87 12.88
N TRP A 220 -1.79 -2.79 12.51
CA TRP A 220 -0.66 -2.83 11.59
C TRP A 220 0.61 -3.19 12.35
N SER A 221 1.38 -4.13 11.79
CA SER A 221 2.72 -4.45 12.30
C SER A 221 3.64 -3.23 12.18
N GLU A 222 4.74 -3.22 12.94
CA GLU A 222 5.73 -2.12 12.87
C GLU A 222 6.25 -1.91 11.44
N VAL A 223 6.42 -2.99 10.67
CA VAL A 223 6.83 -2.92 9.26
C VAL A 223 5.76 -2.23 8.41
N LEU A 224 4.49 -2.65 8.53
CA LEU A 224 3.40 -2.05 7.75
C LEU A 224 3.18 -0.59 8.10
N TRP A 225 3.32 -0.21 9.38
CA TRP A 225 3.23 1.18 9.81
C TRP A 225 4.34 2.06 9.25
N ASP A 226 5.60 1.58 9.25
CA ASP A 226 6.71 2.34 8.67
C ASP A 226 6.53 2.51 7.15
N VAL A 227 6.10 1.46 6.45
CA VAL A 227 5.75 1.51 5.02
C VAL A 227 4.65 2.54 4.77
N PHE A 228 3.56 2.49 5.54
CA PHE A 228 2.46 3.45 5.44
C PHE A 228 2.95 4.89 5.63
N THR A 229 3.75 5.14 6.66
CA THR A 229 4.29 6.47 6.97
C THR A 229 5.20 6.97 5.84
N LYS A 230 6.06 6.12 5.29
CA LYS A 230 6.91 6.42 4.13
C LYS A 230 6.08 6.73 2.88
N ARG A 231 5.05 5.93 2.60
CA ARG A 231 4.12 6.17 1.48
C ARG A 231 3.35 7.47 1.66
N CYS A 232 2.91 7.82 2.86
CA CYS A 232 2.25 9.10 3.12
C CYS A 232 3.14 10.29 2.73
N LYS A 233 4.43 10.23 3.07
CA LYS A 233 5.39 11.29 2.74
C LYS A 233 5.68 11.36 1.24
N MET A 234 5.95 10.21 0.63
CA MET A 234 6.34 10.11 -0.78
C MET A 234 5.18 10.38 -1.73
N ASP A 235 4.01 9.81 -1.43
CA ASP A 235 2.85 9.90 -2.30
C ASP A 235 2.00 11.13 -2.01
N PHE A 236 1.77 11.49 -0.74
CA PHE A 236 0.81 12.54 -0.40
C PHE A 236 1.46 13.81 0.17
N GLY A 237 2.80 13.83 0.29
CA GLY A 237 3.55 14.94 0.87
C GLY A 237 3.16 15.20 2.33
N PHE A 238 2.70 14.18 3.04
CA PHE A 238 2.02 14.26 4.34
C PHE A 238 2.68 13.34 5.36
N ASP A 239 2.84 13.80 6.59
CA ASP A 239 3.39 12.99 7.68
C ASP A 239 2.30 12.63 8.71
N PRO A 240 1.81 11.37 8.75
CA PRO A 240 0.75 10.97 9.67
C PRO A 240 1.14 11.12 11.16
N VAL A 241 2.43 11.14 11.48
CA VAL A 241 2.94 11.29 12.85
C VAL A 241 3.07 12.76 13.23
N ALA A 242 3.62 13.59 12.35
CA ALA A 242 3.88 14.99 12.64
C ALA A 242 2.67 15.91 12.40
N ASP A 243 1.93 15.67 11.31
CA ASP A 243 0.80 16.51 10.90
C ASP A 243 -0.52 16.08 11.55
N GLY A 244 -0.69 14.77 11.78
CA GLY A 244 -1.87 14.19 12.42
C GLY A 244 -3.14 14.21 11.57
N VAL A 245 -4.23 13.69 12.14
CA VAL A 245 -5.45 13.36 11.39
C VAL A 245 -6.24 14.58 10.90
N LEU A 246 -6.18 15.70 11.63
CA LEU A 246 -6.92 16.92 11.25
C LEU A 246 -6.31 17.58 10.01
N VAL A 247 -4.97 17.61 9.90
CA VAL A 247 -4.29 18.10 8.70
C VAL A 247 -4.58 17.19 7.50
N ALA A 248 -4.69 15.87 7.72
CA ALA A 248 -5.14 14.96 6.66
C ALA A 248 -6.56 15.29 6.19
N ALA A 249 -7.47 15.61 7.12
CA ALA A 249 -8.83 16.03 6.79
C ALA A 249 -8.85 17.35 6.00
N GLU A 250 -8.00 18.32 6.34
CA GLU A 250 -7.83 19.56 5.57
C GLU A 250 -7.36 19.29 4.13
N ARG A 251 -6.37 18.40 3.96
CA ARG A 251 -5.88 18.03 2.62
C ARG A 251 -6.92 17.25 1.82
N LEU A 252 -7.69 16.39 2.47
CA LEU A 252 -8.82 15.66 1.87
C LEU A 252 -9.92 16.63 1.41
N ALA A 253 -10.26 17.63 2.23
CA ALA A 253 -11.27 18.64 1.89
C ALA A 253 -10.85 19.50 0.70
N LYS A 254 -9.56 19.85 0.60
CA LYS A 254 -9.01 20.58 -0.57
C LYS A 254 -8.95 19.73 -1.83
N ALA A 255 -8.69 18.42 -1.68
CA ALA A 255 -8.60 17.45 -2.78
C ALA A 255 -7.57 17.84 -3.88
N GLU A 256 -6.47 18.49 -3.50
CA GLU A 256 -5.46 18.97 -4.47
C GLU A 256 -4.42 17.90 -4.84
N GLY A 257 -4.03 17.87 -6.11
CA GLY A 257 -2.99 16.96 -6.61
C GLY A 257 -3.35 15.49 -6.38
N LYS A 258 -2.45 14.75 -5.74
CA LYS A 258 -2.66 13.32 -5.44
C LYS A 258 -3.79 13.06 -4.42
N TRP A 259 -4.25 14.08 -3.70
CA TRP A 259 -5.40 13.96 -2.79
C TRP A 259 -6.75 13.90 -3.53
N ALA A 260 -6.82 14.31 -4.80
CA ALA A 260 -8.03 14.20 -5.61
C ALA A 260 -8.54 12.75 -5.68
N ALA A 261 -7.63 11.79 -5.92
CA ALA A 261 -7.96 10.37 -5.97
C ALA A 261 -8.43 9.82 -4.61
N VAL A 262 -7.94 10.37 -3.50
CA VAL A 262 -8.38 10.01 -2.15
C VAL A 262 -9.80 10.53 -1.90
N ALA A 263 -10.07 11.77 -2.33
CA ALA A 263 -11.39 12.39 -2.23
C ALA A 263 -12.43 11.67 -3.10
N GLU A 264 -12.07 11.24 -4.31
CA GLU A 264 -12.93 10.42 -5.17
C GLU A 264 -13.24 9.07 -4.53
N LEU A 265 -12.23 8.36 -4.03
CA LEU A 265 -12.43 7.08 -3.34
C LEU A 265 -13.35 7.24 -2.12
N TYR A 266 -13.17 8.30 -1.33
CA TYR A 266 -14.05 8.59 -0.21
C TYR A 266 -15.47 8.91 -0.67
N ARG A 267 -15.65 9.67 -1.75
CA ARG A 267 -16.97 9.97 -2.32
C ARG A 267 -17.70 8.69 -2.73
N ASP A 268 -17.01 7.75 -3.35
CA ASP A 268 -17.60 6.50 -3.84
C ASP A 268 -17.90 5.49 -2.73
N SER A 269 -17.17 5.56 -1.61
CA SER A 269 -17.22 4.54 -0.54
C SER A 269 -17.32 5.12 0.88
N TYR A 270 -17.96 6.27 1.04
CA TYR A 270 -18.01 6.99 2.32
C TYR A 270 -18.58 6.17 3.48
N SER A 271 -19.51 5.26 3.20
CA SER A 271 -20.13 4.37 4.19
C SER A 271 -19.13 3.42 4.85
N SER A 272 -18.01 3.12 4.18
CA SER A 272 -16.92 2.32 4.73
C SER A 272 -16.01 3.10 5.69
N PHE A 273 -16.15 4.43 5.73
CA PHE A 273 -15.30 5.33 6.54
C PHE A 273 -16.14 6.34 7.33
N PRO A 274 -17.03 5.87 8.23
CA PRO A 274 -18.06 6.70 8.87
C PRO A 274 -17.53 7.84 9.74
N HIS A 275 -16.33 7.72 10.32
CA HIS A 275 -15.78 8.75 11.22
C HIS A 275 -15.11 9.92 10.46
N ILE A 276 -14.80 9.76 9.17
CA ILE A 276 -14.16 10.82 8.37
C ILE A 276 -15.08 12.04 8.25
N PHE A 277 -16.40 11.85 8.19
CA PHE A 277 -17.34 12.97 8.20
C PHE A 277 -17.15 13.85 9.44
N GLY A 278 -16.99 13.24 10.62
CA GLY A 278 -16.77 13.98 11.87
C GLY A 278 -15.45 14.77 11.90
N LEU A 279 -14.44 14.29 11.18
CA LEU A 279 -13.18 15.02 10.99
C LEU A 279 -13.35 16.19 10.03
N LEU A 280 -13.97 15.96 8.87
CA LEU A 280 -14.24 17.01 7.87
C LEU A 280 -15.17 18.09 8.42
N ALA A 281 -16.09 17.74 9.32
CA ALA A 281 -16.94 18.71 10.01
C ALA A 281 -16.16 19.68 10.90
N GLN A 282 -14.91 19.38 11.28
CA GLN A 282 -14.05 20.28 12.06
C GLN A 282 -13.21 21.20 11.16
N VAL A 283 -13.09 20.89 9.87
CA VAL A 283 -12.29 21.65 8.91
C VAL A 283 -13.03 22.91 8.48
N GLN A 284 -12.38 24.07 8.62
CA GLN A 284 -12.94 25.35 8.20
C GLN A 284 -12.87 25.52 6.69
N PRO A 285 -13.97 25.95 6.02
CA PRO A 285 -13.94 26.26 4.60
C PRO A 285 -13.06 27.49 4.33
N PRO A 286 -12.43 27.58 3.14
CA PRO A 286 -11.61 28.73 2.77
C PRO A 286 -12.45 30.00 2.68
N GLN A 287 -11.84 31.14 2.99
CA GLN A 287 -12.46 32.44 2.74
C GLN A 287 -12.52 32.68 1.23
N MET A 288 -13.73 32.92 0.75
CA MET A 288 -14.02 33.12 -0.64
C MET A 288 -13.77 34.57 -1.07
N GLY A 289 -13.11 34.75 -2.23
CA GLY A 289 -12.90 36.06 -2.84
C GLY A 289 -14.14 36.62 -3.54
N LEU A 290 -13.99 37.73 -4.28
CA LEU A 290 -15.09 38.43 -4.97
C LEU A 290 -15.78 37.61 -6.08
N PHE A 291 -15.09 36.60 -6.63
CA PHE A 291 -15.63 35.67 -7.64
C PHE A 291 -15.34 34.23 -7.21
N PRO A 292 -16.13 33.67 -6.28
CA PRO A 292 -15.84 32.38 -5.72
C PRO A 292 -16.22 31.23 -6.65
N ASP A 293 -15.27 30.34 -6.92
CA ASP A 293 -15.57 29.03 -7.48
C ASP A 293 -16.18 28.14 -6.38
N GLN A 294 -17.50 28.05 -6.37
CA GLN A 294 -18.22 27.23 -5.40
C GLN A 294 -17.79 25.76 -5.39
N GLY A 295 -17.21 25.24 -6.49
CA GLY A 295 -16.66 23.88 -6.53
C GLY A 295 -15.60 23.64 -5.47
N LEU A 296 -14.84 24.67 -5.06
CA LEU A 296 -13.84 24.58 -4.00
C LEU A 296 -14.44 24.30 -2.62
N LEU A 297 -15.74 24.55 -2.42
CA LEU A 297 -16.43 24.28 -1.16
C LEU A 297 -16.98 22.84 -1.08
N ALA A 298 -16.92 22.08 -2.18
CA ALA A 298 -17.50 20.73 -2.25
C ALA A 298 -16.93 19.75 -1.23
N GLY A 299 -15.69 19.96 -0.79
CA GLY A 299 -15.02 19.13 0.23
C GLY A 299 -15.34 19.51 1.69
N TYR A 300 -16.16 20.53 1.93
CA TYR A 300 -16.38 21.09 3.27
C TYR A 300 -17.83 20.92 3.74
N PRO A 301 -18.12 20.01 4.69
CA PRO A 301 -19.47 19.83 5.24
C PRO A 301 -20.07 21.11 5.83
N GLN A 302 -19.25 21.91 6.53
CA GLN A 302 -19.70 23.19 7.12
C GLN A 302 -20.20 24.17 6.06
N ALA A 303 -19.53 24.26 4.91
CA ALA A 303 -19.98 25.14 3.82
C ALA A 303 -21.35 24.71 3.31
N ASN A 304 -21.58 23.40 3.16
CA ASN A 304 -22.90 22.90 2.77
C ASN A 304 -23.98 23.21 3.83
N GLU A 305 -23.70 23.03 5.12
CA GLU A 305 -24.66 23.36 6.19
C GLU A 305 -25.00 24.85 6.24
N GLN A 306 -24.01 25.72 6.03
CA GLN A 306 -24.20 27.17 5.93
C GLN A 306 -25.05 27.53 4.70
N SER A 307 -24.75 26.95 3.54
CA SER A 307 -25.53 27.15 2.31
C SER A 307 -26.96 26.62 2.44
N GLU A 308 -27.19 25.49 3.10
CA GLU A 308 -28.54 24.98 3.39
C GLU A 308 -29.31 25.94 4.30
N SER A 309 -28.65 26.52 5.29
CA SER A 309 -29.26 27.51 6.18
C SER A 309 -29.61 28.80 5.44
N ALA A 310 -28.70 29.30 4.59
CA ALA A 310 -28.95 30.45 3.74
C ALA A 310 -30.13 30.22 2.77
N LEU A 311 -30.14 29.05 2.10
CA LEU A 311 -31.22 28.67 1.20
C LEU A 311 -32.57 28.57 1.93
N ARG A 312 -32.60 28.05 3.17
CA ARG A 312 -33.81 28.01 3.99
C ARG A 312 -34.39 29.41 4.21
N TYR A 313 -33.55 30.39 4.56
CA TYR A 313 -33.99 31.76 4.76
C TYR A 313 -34.50 32.39 3.46
N ALA A 314 -33.78 32.18 2.35
CA ALA A 314 -34.18 32.68 1.04
C ALA A 314 -35.54 32.13 0.60
N LEU A 315 -35.75 30.81 0.69
CA LEU A 315 -37.02 30.18 0.35
C LEU A 315 -38.16 30.60 1.29
N SER A 316 -37.88 30.81 2.57
CA SER A 316 -38.90 31.28 3.53
C SER A 316 -39.35 32.71 3.19
N ALA A 317 -38.45 33.57 2.73
CA ALA A 317 -38.79 34.94 2.33
C ALA A 317 -39.74 34.99 1.12
N CYS A 318 -39.66 34.01 0.21
CA CYS A 318 -40.54 33.90 -0.96
C CYS A 318 -42.03 33.82 -0.60
N ALA A 319 -42.38 33.33 0.59
CA ALA A 319 -43.78 33.23 1.04
C ALA A 319 -44.51 34.59 1.10
N SER A 320 -43.76 35.68 1.27
CA SER A 320 -44.28 37.05 1.32
C SER A 320 -44.21 37.79 -0.03
N MET A 321 -43.63 37.16 -1.06
CA MET A 321 -43.41 37.79 -2.37
C MET A 321 -44.58 37.55 -3.32
N MET A 322 -44.72 38.43 -4.31
CA MET A 322 -45.61 38.16 -5.46
C MET A 322 -45.05 37.02 -6.31
N ALA A 323 -45.91 36.24 -6.97
CA ALA A 323 -45.51 35.05 -7.72
C ALA A 323 -44.34 35.28 -8.71
N PRO A 324 -44.31 36.36 -9.54
CA PRO A 324 -43.17 36.59 -10.44
C PRO A 324 -41.85 36.85 -9.71
N GLN A 325 -41.89 37.52 -8.55
CA GLN A 325 -40.72 37.79 -7.72
C GLN A 325 -40.23 36.52 -7.02
N ALA A 326 -41.16 35.70 -6.50
CA ALA A 326 -40.85 34.42 -5.90
C ALA A 326 -40.19 33.46 -6.92
N CYS A 327 -40.73 33.36 -8.14
CA CYS A 327 -40.14 32.56 -9.21
C CYS A 327 -38.72 33.05 -9.54
N ALA A 328 -38.52 34.37 -9.69
CA ALA A 328 -37.20 34.93 -9.95
C ALA A 328 -36.19 34.63 -8.82
N ALA A 329 -36.62 34.70 -7.56
CA ALA A 329 -35.80 34.38 -6.41
C ALA A 329 -35.41 32.89 -6.36
N VAL A 330 -36.35 31.99 -6.65
CA VAL A 330 -36.10 30.54 -6.73
C VAL A 330 -35.09 30.23 -7.84
N LEU A 331 -35.22 30.84 -9.03
CA LEU A 331 -34.27 30.62 -10.13
C LEU A 331 -32.89 31.22 -9.85
N ALA A 332 -32.81 32.33 -9.11
CA ALA A 332 -31.55 32.87 -8.64
C ALA A 332 -30.88 31.92 -7.64
N ALA A 333 -31.64 31.40 -6.67
CA ALA A 333 -31.15 30.41 -5.71
C ALA A 333 -30.70 29.12 -6.40
N GLU A 334 -31.39 28.68 -7.46
CA GLU A 334 -31.00 27.48 -8.23
C GLU A 334 -29.65 27.67 -8.94
N LYS A 335 -29.40 28.84 -9.52
CA LYS A 335 -28.09 29.15 -10.12
C LYS A 335 -26.97 29.12 -9.09
N GLU A 336 -27.25 29.54 -7.86
CA GLU A 336 -26.26 29.54 -6.79
C GLU A 336 -26.06 28.14 -6.20
N HIS A 337 -27.14 27.41 -5.93
CA HIS A 337 -27.09 26.21 -5.09
C HIS A 337 -27.23 24.90 -5.86
N GLY A 338 -27.62 24.92 -7.15
CA GLY A 338 -27.95 23.71 -7.90
C GLY A 338 -26.79 22.72 -8.03
N LEU A 339 -25.56 23.23 -8.14
CA LEU A 339 -24.34 22.42 -8.18
C LEU A 339 -24.14 21.55 -6.92
N ARG A 340 -24.72 21.96 -5.78
CA ARG A 340 -24.58 21.24 -4.50
C ARG A 340 -25.25 19.88 -4.52
N ARG A 341 -26.19 19.63 -5.44
CA ARG A 341 -26.79 18.30 -5.65
C ARG A 341 -25.78 17.26 -6.13
N ALA A 342 -24.68 17.68 -6.75
CA ALA A 342 -23.59 16.79 -7.15
C ALA A 342 -22.53 16.58 -6.05
N TRP A 343 -22.66 17.27 -4.91
CA TRP A 343 -21.72 17.11 -3.80
C TRP A 343 -21.99 15.82 -3.04
N LEU A 344 -20.94 15.27 -2.41
CA LEU A 344 -21.02 14.10 -1.55
C LEU A 344 -22.11 14.25 -0.46
N TRP A 345 -22.30 15.48 0.02
CA TRP A 345 -23.27 15.79 1.08
C TRP A 345 -24.71 15.52 0.66
N ALA A 346 -25.07 15.72 -0.61
CA ALA A 346 -26.39 15.35 -1.11
C ALA A 346 -26.58 13.82 -1.04
N SER A 347 -25.59 13.05 -1.49
CA SER A 347 -25.60 11.58 -1.39
C SER A 347 -25.61 11.05 0.06
N MET A 348 -25.19 11.86 1.03
CA MET A 348 -25.30 11.59 2.46
C MET A 348 -26.62 12.07 3.09
N GLY A 349 -27.54 12.65 2.31
CA GLY A 349 -28.80 13.22 2.79
C GLY A 349 -28.65 14.54 3.56
N ARG A 350 -27.53 15.25 3.39
CA ARG A 350 -27.18 16.50 4.09
C ARG A 350 -27.49 17.77 3.28
N SER A 351 -28.06 17.64 2.09
CA SER A 351 -28.43 18.78 1.22
C SER A 351 -29.91 18.74 0.78
N PRO A 352 -30.87 18.49 1.69
CA PRO A 352 -32.27 18.26 1.33
C PRO A 352 -32.94 19.47 0.65
N LEU A 353 -32.56 20.70 1.01
CA LEU A 353 -33.13 21.89 0.38
C LEU A 353 -32.55 22.11 -1.02
N ALA A 354 -31.27 21.82 -1.24
CA ALA A 354 -30.69 21.85 -2.58
C ALA A 354 -31.34 20.83 -3.53
N GLU A 355 -31.72 19.66 -3.03
CA GLU A 355 -32.49 18.65 -3.77
C GLU A 355 -33.89 19.16 -4.08
N ALA A 356 -34.64 19.63 -3.06
CA ALA A 356 -35.98 20.18 -3.24
C ALA A 356 -36.00 21.41 -4.18
N LEU A 357 -34.95 22.24 -4.14
CA LEU A 357 -34.81 23.43 -4.96
C LEU A 357 -34.85 23.10 -6.46
N GLY A 358 -34.31 21.96 -6.88
CA GLY A 358 -34.37 21.54 -8.28
C GLY A 358 -35.81 21.37 -8.77
N HIS A 359 -36.69 20.82 -7.92
CA HIS A 359 -38.12 20.71 -8.22
C HIS A 359 -38.81 22.08 -8.22
N LEU A 360 -38.49 22.94 -7.25
CA LEU A 360 -39.04 24.30 -7.19
C LEU A 360 -38.61 25.15 -8.39
N ALA A 361 -37.39 24.98 -8.89
CA ALA A 361 -36.89 25.66 -10.07
C ALA A 361 -37.66 25.25 -11.33
N LEU A 362 -37.95 23.94 -11.50
CA LEU A 362 -38.78 23.45 -12.59
C LEU A 362 -40.20 24.06 -12.55
N VAL A 363 -40.80 24.14 -11.36
CA VAL A 363 -42.10 24.79 -11.18
C VAL A 363 -42.01 26.27 -11.54
N ALA A 364 -40.98 26.99 -11.06
CA ALA A 364 -40.78 28.41 -11.34
C ALA A 364 -40.57 28.71 -12.84
N GLU A 365 -39.81 27.86 -13.54
CA GLU A 365 -39.61 27.96 -15.00
C GLU A 365 -40.92 27.74 -15.74
N ARG A 366 -41.63 26.64 -15.45
CA ARG A 366 -42.84 26.27 -16.19
C ARG A 366 -44.02 27.21 -15.90
N SER A 367 -44.09 27.76 -14.69
CA SER A 367 -45.12 28.74 -14.28
C SER A 367 -44.98 30.10 -14.97
N SER A 368 -43.84 30.38 -15.62
CA SER A 368 -43.65 31.62 -16.40
C SER A 368 -44.46 31.60 -17.71
N THR A 369 -44.83 30.42 -18.19
CA THR A 369 -45.64 30.19 -19.39
C THR A 369 -47.05 29.79 -19.02
N LEU A 370 -47.96 30.76 -19.00
CA LEU A 370 -49.39 30.49 -18.82
C LEU A 370 -50.01 30.02 -20.15
N PRO A 371 -50.98 29.09 -20.12
CA PRO A 371 -51.79 28.78 -21.30
C PRO A 371 -52.45 30.06 -21.85
N ILE A 372 -52.26 30.34 -23.13
CA ILE A 372 -52.81 31.52 -23.82
C ILE A 372 -53.92 31.04 -24.76
N GLY A 373 -55.11 31.62 -24.65
CA GLY A 373 -56.25 31.26 -25.48
C GLY A 373 -57.43 32.22 -25.30
N GLN A 374 -58.25 32.39 -26.34
CA GLN A 374 -59.46 33.22 -26.27
C GLN A 374 -60.71 32.39 -25.96
N THR A 375 -60.64 31.07 -26.11
CA THR A 375 -61.72 30.13 -25.78
C THR A 375 -61.28 29.11 -24.72
N PRO A 376 -62.22 28.50 -23.98
CA PRO A 376 -61.91 27.40 -23.07
C PRO A 376 -61.20 26.21 -23.74
N ALA A 377 -61.49 25.95 -25.02
CA ALA A 377 -60.84 24.88 -25.79
C ALA A 377 -59.35 25.17 -26.04
N ASP A 378 -59.01 26.42 -26.34
CA ASP A 378 -57.62 26.86 -26.55
C ASP A 378 -56.80 26.74 -25.26
N LEU A 379 -57.39 27.13 -24.12
CA LEU A 379 -56.75 27.00 -22.81
C LEU A 379 -56.55 25.53 -22.41
N ALA A 380 -57.54 24.67 -22.67
CA ALA A 380 -57.42 23.23 -22.41
C ALA A 380 -56.33 22.58 -23.27
N ALA A 381 -56.22 22.96 -24.54
CA ALA A 381 -55.16 22.49 -25.43
C ALA A 381 -53.76 22.95 -24.96
N GLY A 382 -53.62 24.21 -24.55
CA GLY A 382 -52.36 24.73 -23.97
C GLY A 382 -51.98 24.01 -22.68
N TYR A 383 -52.95 23.72 -21.83
CA TYR A 383 -52.70 22.94 -20.60
C TYR A 383 -52.28 21.49 -20.89
N GLN A 384 -52.91 20.82 -21.87
CA GLN A 384 -52.53 19.47 -22.30
C GLN A 384 -51.13 19.42 -22.92
N GLN A 385 -50.68 20.48 -23.58
CA GLN A 385 -49.36 20.54 -24.20
C GLN A 385 -48.24 20.77 -23.18
N SER A 386 -48.40 21.72 -22.25
CA SER A 386 -47.33 22.10 -21.31
C SER A 386 -47.80 22.39 -19.88
N GLY A 387 -49.04 22.85 -19.67
CA GLY A 387 -49.51 23.25 -18.33
C GLY A 387 -49.50 22.13 -17.29
N TRP A 388 -49.82 20.89 -17.69
CA TRP A 388 -49.80 19.72 -16.80
C TRP A 388 -48.44 19.45 -16.15
N GLN A 389 -47.35 19.93 -16.76
CA GLN A 389 -45.99 19.72 -16.28
C GLN A 389 -45.66 20.55 -15.02
N VAL A 390 -46.49 21.54 -14.69
CA VAL A 390 -46.38 22.29 -13.43
C VAL A 390 -46.93 21.47 -12.26
N ASP A 391 -47.94 20.62 -12.53
CA ASP A 391 -48.69 19.86 -11.53
C ASP A 391 -48.15 18.44 -11.27
N GLN A 392 -47.14 18.02 -12.05
CA GLN A 392 -46.42 16.74 -11.91
C GLN A 392 -45.24 16.88 -10.96
#